data_AF-A0A9Q3PNV9-F1
#
_entry.id   AF-A0A9Q3PNV9-F1
#
_cell.length_a   1.000
_cell.length_b   1.000
_cell.length_c   1.000
_cell.angle_alpha   90.00
_cell.angle_beta   90.00
_cell.angle_gamma   90.00
#
_symmetry.space_group_name_H-M   'P 1'
#
loop_
_entity.id
_entity.type
_entity.pdbx_description
1 polymer ?
#
loop_
_entity_poly.entity_id
_entity_poly.type
_entity_poly.pdbx_seq_one_letter_code
_entity_poly.pdbx_strand_id
1 'polypeptide(L)'
;MTVSIYNSQHPLIIDSRAHCFIVARHYLHNHFINWENQLLPTKAKNFKSASGKMTSIGTIIKEIIIPHKKGNIRLNPEFVVKNRHITIGTNKEKKVSLDIYQISSKDPLEELLNEFREGQFSTILTSKQKLSLLKMLRKNRPAFAIGEEPLGKIRGHDIELYLDVERPYAPMLRRPPYPEGLGTTN
;
A
#
# COMPACT_ATOMS: atom_id res chain seq x y z
N MET A 1 10.65 -7.07 -12.04
CA MET A 1 10.08 -6.38 -10.88
C MET A 1 9.41 -5.10 -11.34
N THR A 2 8.13 -4.89 -11.01
CA THR A 2 7.37 -3.69 -11.39
C THR A 2 7.32 -2.71 -10.23
N VAL A 3 7.63 -1.45 -10.52
CA VAL A 3 7.56 -0.35 -9.54
C VAL A 3 6.73 0.75 -10.18
N SER A 4 5.97 1.47 -9.34
CA SER A 4 5.18 2.59 -9.83
C SER A 4 6.07 3.82 -9.89
N ILE A 5 6.41 4.22 -11.10
CA ILE A 5 7.04 5.50 -11.38
C ILE A 5 5.91 6.35 -11.96
N TYR A 6 5.56 7.49 -11.35
CA TYR A 6 4.45 8.36 -11.81
C TYR A 6 3.09 7.68 -11.95
N ASN A 7 2.69 6.87 -10.97
CA ASN A 7 1.41 6.14 -11.02
C ASN A 7 1.28 5.18 -12.22
N SER A 8 2.40 4.87 -12.89
CA SER A 8 2.49 3.94 -14.00
C SER A 8 3.47 2.82 -13.65
N GLN A 9 3.08 1.57 -13.85
CA GLN A 9 3.88 0.41 -13.47
C GLN A 9 4.89 0.07 -14.56
N HIS A 10 6.18 0.07 -14.21
CA HIS A 10 7.24 -0.22 -15.17
C HIS A 10 8.26 -1.23 -14.65
N PRO A 11 8.80 -2.08 -15.54
CA PRO A 11 9.93 -2.91 -15.20
C PRO A 11 11.15 -2.03 -14.93
N LEU A 12 11.82 -2.26 -13.82
CA LEU A 12 13.09 -1.62 -13.51
C LEU A 12 14.12 -2.60 -12.99
N ILE A 13 15.38 -2.17 -13.05
CA ILE A 13 16.53 -2.90 -12.52
C ILE A 13 16.90 -2.28 -11.19
N ILE A 14 17.03 -3.10 -10.14
CA ILE A 14 17.64 -2.68 -8.88
C ILE A 14 19.08 -3.14 -8.92
N ASP A 15 20.01 -2.18 -8.92
CA ASP A 15 21.43 -2.43 -9.06
C ASP A 15 22.18 -1.77 -7.90
N SER A 16 22.53 -2.58 -6.89
CA SER A 16 23.27 -2.09 -5.73
C SER A 16 24.65 -1.54 -6.08
N ARG A 17 25.22 -1.94 -7.23
CA ARG A 17 26.52 -1.47 -7.73
C ARG A 17 26.39 -0.18 -8.55
N ALA A 18 25.18 0.20 -8.95
CA ALA A 18 24.96 1.51 -9.57
C ALA A 18 25.00 2.61 -8.51
N HIS A 19 25.78 3.67 -8.76
CA HIS A 19 25.94 4.80 -7.83
C HIS A 19 24.83 5.86 -7.95
N CYS A 20 23.87 5.69 -8.86
CA CYS A 20 22.84 6.71 -9.10
C CYS A 20 21.54 6.09 -9.62
N PHE A 21 20.45 6.83 -9.47
CA PHE A 21 19.19 6.51 -10.11
C PHE A 21 19.25 6.94 -11.57
N ILE A 22 18.88 6.05 -12.49
CA ILE A 22 18.90 6.28 -13.93
C ILE A 22 17.48 6.14 -14.47
N VAL A 23 17.05 7.10 -15.27
CA VAL A 23 15.80 7.03 -16.04
C VAL A 23 16.10 7.05 -17.53
N ALA A 24 15.34 6.27 -18.28
CA ALA A 24 15.50 6.16 -19.72
C ALA A 24 14.94 7.39 -20.44
N ARG A 25 15.67 7.94 -21.43
CA ARG A 25 15.16 9.05 -22.26
C ARG A 25 13.84 8.70 -22.96
N HIS A 26 13.79 7.53 -23.60
CA HIS A 26 12.59 7.08 -24.33
C HIS A 26 11.39 6.91 -23.38
N TYR A 27 11.64 6.52 -22.13
CA TYR A 27 10.60 6.45 -21.11
C TYR A 27 10.02 7.83 -20.82
N LEU A 28 10.88 8.84 -20.65
CA LEU A 28 10.40 10.19 -20.42
C LEU A 28 9.61 10.75 -21.60
N HIS A 29 10.10 10.51 -22.81
CA HIS A 29 9.47 10.97 -24.05
C HIS A 29 8.07 10.36 -24.27
N ASN A 30 7.88 9.10 -23.91
CA ASN A 30 6.61 8.40 -24.13
C ASN A 30 5.55 8.69 -23.06
N HIS A 31 5.97 9.07 -21.85
CA HIS A 31 5.08 9.18 -20.70
C HIS A 31 4.90 10.60 -20.16
N PHE A 32 5.79 11.54 -20.51
CA PHE A 32 5.72 12.92 -20.02
C PHE A 32 5.89 13.93 -21.14
N ILE A 33 4.88 14.77 -21.30
CA ILE A 33 4.94 15.94 -22.17
C ILE A 33 5.92 16.95 -21.58
N ASN A 34 6.76 17.55 -22.42
CA ASN A 34 7.70 18.62 -22.07
C ASN A 34 8.64 18.30 -20.89
N TRP A 35 9.02 17.03 -20.71
CA TRP A 35 9.96 16.61 -19.66
C TRP A 35 11.32 17.31 -19.78
N GLU A 36 11.72 17.71 -21.00
CA GLU A 36 12.96 18.43 -21.28
C GLU A 36 13.03 19.79 -20.57
N ASN A 37 11.88 20.43 -20.32
CA ASN A 37 11.82 21.71 -19.60
C ASN A 37 12.12 21.55 -18.09
N GLN A 38 12.03 20.33 -17.57
CA GLN A 38 12.29 20.01 -16.16
C GLN A 38 13.72 19.51 -15.95
N LEU A 39 14.53 19.51 -17.00
CA LEU A 39 15.88 18.99 -17.00
C LEU A 39 16.82 19.98 -16.33
N LEU A 40 17.49 19.52 -15.27
CA LEU A 40 18.53 20.25 -14.57
C LEU A 40 19.91 19.82 -15.10
N PRO A 41 20.91 20.71 -15.05
CA PRO A 41 22.28 20.35 -15.43
C PRO A 41 22.82 19.25 -14.52
N THR A 42 23.54 18.29 -15.11
CA THR A 42 24.09 17.16 -14.35
C THR A 42 25.22 17.61 -13.43
N LYS A 43 25.11 17.33 -12.13
CA LYS A 43 26.18 17.62 -11.15
C LYS A 43 27.46 16.79 -11.38
N ALA A 44 27.33 15.56 -11.87
CA ALA A 44 28.45 14.64 -12.09
C ALA A 44 28.85 14.58 -13.58
N LYS A 45 30.12 14.89 -13.88
CA LYS A 45 30.61 15.01 -15.26
C LYS A 45 31.06 13.68 -15.90
N ASN A 46 31.32 12.63 -15.13
CA ASN A 46 31.92 11.39 -15.65
C ASN A 46 31.23 10.12 -15.11
N PHE A 47 30.25 9.62 -15.86
CA PHE A 47 29.68 8.30 -15.60
C PHE A 47 30.46 7.22 -16.36
N LYS A 48 30.77 6.12 -15.68
CA LYS A 48 31.43 4.94 -16.26
C LYS A 48 30.51 3.73 -16.14
N SER A 49 30.49 2.90 -17.17
CA SER A 49 29.89 1.58 -17.18
C SER A 49 30.96 0.54 -17.49
N ALA A 50 30.63 -0.75 -17.35
CA ALA A 50 31.48 -1.84 -17.80
C ALA A 50 31.83 -1.72 -19.30
N SER A 51 30.95 -1.11 -20.10
CA SER A 51 31.13 -0.87 -21.53
C SER A 51 31.82 0.46 -21.88
N GLY A 52 32.38 1.18 -20.90
CA GLY A 52 33.09 2.44 -21.11
C GLY A 52 32.37 3.70 -20.61
N LYS A 53 32.73 4.86 -21.18
CA LYS A 53 32.22 6.17 -20.75
C LYS A 53 30.77 6.35 -21.17
N MET A 54 29.93 6.82 -20.25
CA MET A 54 28.51 7.08 -20.51
C MET A 54 28.22 8.57 -20.51
N THR A 55 27.51 9.04 -21.54
CA THR A 55 26.94 10.40 -21.57
C THR A 55 25.69 10.48 -20.68
N SER A 56 25.45 11.64 -20.10
CA SER A 56 24.21 11.99 -19.40
C SER A 56 23.57 13.16 -20.11
N ILE A 57 22.26 13.12 -20.32
CA ILE A 57 21.52 14.22 -20.95
C ILE A 57 21.32 15.35 -19.94
N GLY A 58 20.94 14.98 -18.72
CA GLY A 58 20.73 15.88 -17.61
C GLY A 58 20.20 15.10 -16.42
N THR A 59 19.63 15.84 -15.50
CA THR A 59 19.09 15.29 -14.27
C THR A 59 17.66 15.77 -14.06
N ILE A 60 16.80 14.92 -13.53
CA ILE A 60 15.41 15.26 -13.28
C ILE A 60 14.97 14.73 -11.92
N ILE A 61 14.30 15.55 -11.11
CA ILE A 61 13.79 15.12 -9.80
C ILE A 61 12.39 14.62 -9.98
N LYS A 62 12.13 13.38 -9.57
CA LYS A 62 10.88 12.72 -9.89
C LYS A 62 10.44 11.73 -8.80
N GLU A 63 9.13 11.65 -8.53
CA GLU A 63 8.57 10.73 -7.52
C GLU A 63 8.60 9.28 -8.01
N ILE A 64 9.00 8.38 -7.12
CA ILE A 64 8.89 6.94 -7.28
C ILE A 64 8.23 6.32 -6.05
N ILE A 65 7.31 5.38 -6.29
CA ILE A 65 6.59 4.65 -5.26
C ILE A 65 7.01 3.19 -5.35
N ILE A 66 7.77 2.75 -4.34
CA ILE A 66 8.29 1.39 -4.23
C ILE A 66 7.40 0.61 -3.26
N PRO A 67 6.73 -0.46 -3.72
CA PRO A 67 5.93 -1.30 -2.84
C PRO A 67 6.85 -2.06 -1.88
N HIS A 68 6.64 -1.91 -0.58
CA HIS A 68 7.47 -2.50 0.46
C HIS A 68 6.61 -3.18 1.52
N LYS A 69 7.15 -4.22 2.17
CA LYS A 69 6.41 -5.11 3.08
C LYS A 69 5.74 -4.38 4.26
N LYS A 70 6.31 -3.26 4.71
CA LYS A 70 5.78 -2.42 5.81
C LYS A 70 4.94 -1.23 5.32
N GLY A 71 4.55 -1.21 4.05
CA GLY A 71 3.88 -0.09 3.40
C GLY A 71 4.73 0.52 2.29
N ASN A 72 4.07 1.27 1.40
CA ASN A 72 4.71 1.85 0.21
C ASN A 72 5.74 2.91 0.61
N ILE A 73 6.96 2.79 0.08
CA ILE A 73 8.02 3.78 0.23
C ILE A 73 7.89 4.77 -0.92
N ARG A 74 7.66 6.04 -0.60
CA ARG A 74 7.64 7.15 -1.57
C ARG A 74 8.94 7.92 -1.50
N LEU A 75 9.59 8.11 -2.64
CA LEU A 75 10.86 8.83 -2.72
C LEU A 75 10.79 9.86 -3.84
N ASN A 76 11.46 11.00 -3.66
CA ASN A 76 11.73 11.98 -4.71
C ASN A 76 13.22 11.99 -5.06
N PRO A 77 13.74 10.93 -5.72
CA PRO A 77 15.13 10.86 -6.13
C PRO A 77 15.44 11.82 -7.28
N GLU A 78 16.72 12.16 -7.34
CA GLU A 78 17.35 12.84 -8.46
C GLU A 78 17.78 11.77 -9.48
N PHE A 79 17.09 11.68 -10.61
CA PHE A 79 17.37 10.73 -11.69
C PHE A 79 18.28 11.32 -12.74
N VAL A 80 19.33 10.59 -13.10
CA VAL A 80 20.16 10.91 -14.26
C VAL A 80 19.51 10.36 -15.51
N VAL A 81 19.22 11.24 -16.48
CA VAL A 81 18.59 10.86 -17.75
C VAL A 81 19.64 10.31 -18.71
N LYS A 82 19.43 9.07 -19.18
CA LYS A 82 20.34 8.37 -20.10
C LYS A 82 19.56 7.54 -21.13
N ASN A 83 20.21 7.18 -22.22
CA ASN A 83 19.66 6.24 -23.21
C ASN A 83 19.91 4.78 -22.77
N ARG A 84 19.32 4.37 -21.64
CA ARG A 84 19.45 3.01 -21.08
C ARG A 84 18.18 2.63 -20.31
N HIS A 85 18.04 1.38 -19.92
CA HIS A 85 17.02 0.90 -18.99
C HIS A 85 16.96 1.73 -17.70
N ILE A 86 15.77 1.77 -17.09
CA ILE A 86 15.55 2.40 -15.79
C ILE A 86 16.29 1.58 -14.73
N THR A 87 17.14 2.23 -13.95
CA THR A 87 17.96 1.58 -12.92
C THR A 87 17.84 2.33 -11.61
N ILE A 88 17.55 1.60 -10.54
CA ILE A 88 17.59 2.09 -9.18
C ILE A 88 18.94 1.70 -8.58
N GLY A 89 19.81 2.70 -8.44
CA GLY A 89 21.11 2.55 -7.78
C GLY A 89 21.06 2.88 -6.29
N THR A 90 22.23 2.85 -5.67
CA THR A 90 22.46 3.40 -4.34
C THR A 90 22.79 4.88 -4.47
N ASN A 91 22.13 5.74 -3.69
CA ASN A 91 22.54 7.14 -3.57
C ASN A 91 23.15 7.37 -2.19
N LYS A 92 24.48 7.62 -2.17
CA LYS A 92 25.26 7.85 -0.94
C LYS A 92 24.79 9.09 -0.16
N GLU A 93 24.25 10.11 -0.84
CA GLU A 93 23.82 11.36 -0.20
C GLU A 93 22.49 11.23 0.54
N LYS A 94 21.56 10.38 0.06
CA LYS A 94 20.24 10.21 0.66
C LYS A 94 20.11 8.99 1.57
N LYS A 95 21.19 8.21 1.80
CA LYS A 95 21.17 6.94 2.57
C LYS A 95 20.00 6.01 2.20
N VAL A 96 19.56 6.03 0.95
CA VAL A 96 18.51 5.10 0.48
C VAL A 96 19.20 3.85 -0.04
N SER A 97 19.44 2.88 0.84
CA SER A 97 19.74 1.50 0.46
C SER A 97 18.42 0.73 0.41
N LEU A 98 17.93 0.46 -0.80
CA LEU A 98 16.81 -0.45 -0.98
C LEU A 98 17.34 -1.87 -0.86
N ASP A 99 17.22 -2.46 0.33
CA ASP A 99 17.50 -3.87 0.52
C ASP A 99 16.56 -4.69 -0.36
N ILE A 100 17.12 -5.36 -1.37
CA ILE A 100 16.41 -6.17 -2.35
C ILE A 100 15.48 -7.19 -1.66
N TYR A 101 15.82 -7.65 -0.45
CA TYR A 101 15.05 -8.60 0.37
C TYR A 101 13.79 -8.01 1.04
N GLN A 102 13.69 -6.69 1.15
CA GLN A 102 12.57 -6.02 1.83
C GLN A 102 11.46 -5.58 0.88
N ILE A 103 11.74 -5.58 -0.41
CA ILE A 103 10.77 -5.21 -1.44
C ILE A 103 9.81 -6.39 -1.61
N SER A 104 8.50 -6.11 -1.60
CA SER A 104 7.50 -7.18 -1.56
C SER A 104 7.59 -8.01 -2.85
N SER A 105 8.24 -9.17 -2.76
CA SER A 105 8.28 -10.20 -3.80
C SER A 105 7.07 -11.13 -3.73
N LYS A 106 6.10 -10.85 -2.85
CA LYS A 106 4.96 -11.72 -2.63
C LYS A 106 4.00 -11.59 -3.80
N ASP A 107 3.50 -12.74 -4.25
CA ASP A 107 2.39 -12.80 -5.18
C ASP A 107 1.26 -11.91 -4.64
N PRO A 108 0.72 -10.96 -5.43
CA PRO A 108 -0.43 -10.14 -5.04
C PRO A 108 -1.57 -10.96 -4.43
N LEU A 109 -1.71 -12.23 -4.82
CA LEU A 109 -2.68 -13.17 -4.26
C LEU A 109 -2.39 -13.56 -2.81
N GLU A 110 -1.13 -13.84 -2.45
CA GLU A 110 -0.76 -14.19 -1.07
C GLU A 110 -0.86 -13.00 -0.13
N GLU A 111 -0.59 -11.79 -0.63
CA GLU A 111 -0.75 -10.58 0.16
C GLU A 111 -2.23 -10.31 0.46
N LEU A 112 -3.11 -10.47 -0.54
CA LEU A 112 -4.56 -10.39 -0.36
C LEU A 112 -5.10 -11.48 0.57
N LEU A 113 -4.67 -12.73 0.43
CA LEU A 113 -5.09 -13.81 1.32
C LEU A 113 -4.64 -13.58 2.77
N ASN A 114 -3.45 -13.00 2.97
CA ASN A 114 -2.99 -12.63 4.30
C ASN A 114 -3.79 -11.47 4.92
N GLU A 115 -4.23 -10.51 4.10
CA GLU A 115 -5.05 -9.37 4.55
C GLU A 115 -6.42 -9.80 5.06
N PHE A 116 -7.03 -10.82 4.47
CA PHE A 116 -8.33 -11.37 4.85
C PHE A 116 -8.24 -12.72 5.57
N ARG A 117 -7.15 -12.94 6.34
CA ARG A 117 -6.86 -14.20 7.06
C ARG A 117 -7.99 -14.68 7.97
N GLU A 118 -8.69 -13.73 8.59
CA GLU A 118 -9.79 -14.01 9.51
C GLU A 118 -11.12 -14.25 8.78
N GLY A 119 -11.18 -13.93 7.48
CA GLY A 119 -12.36 -14.10 6.65
C GLY A 119 -12.52 -15.54 6.18
N GLN A 120 -13.68 -16.14 6.46
CA GLN A 120 -14.04 -17.43 5.88
C GLN A 120 -14.69 -17.24 4.51
N PHE A 121 -14.16 -17.92 3.49
CA PHE A 121 -14.75 -17.95 2.16
C PHE A 121 -15.57 -19.22 1.97
N SER A 122 -16.72 -19.10 1.30
CA SER A 122 -17.52 -20.27 0.92
C SER A 122 -16.69 -21.28 0.12
N THR A 123 -16.89 -22.57 0.41
CA THR A 123 -16.26 -23.70 -0.28
C THR A 123 -16.74 -23.85 -1.72
N ILE A 124 -17.89 -23.24 -2.05
CA ILE A 124 -18.52 -23.28 -3.38
C ILE A 124 -17.75 -22.39 -4.38
N LEU A 125 -17.03 -21.37 -3.90
CA LEU A 125 -16.36 -20.40 -4.75
C LEU A 125 -15.08 -20.98 -5.39
N THR A 126 -14.96 -20.82 -6.70
CA THR A 126 -13.72 -21.15 -7.43
C THR A 126 -12.60 -20.18 -7.09
N SER A 127 -11.34 -20.60 -7.29
CA SER A 127 -10.15 -19.76 -7.01
C SER A 127 -10.19 -18.42 -7.74
N LYS A 128 -10.70 -18.39 -8.98
CA LYS A 128 -10.86 -17.16 -9.78
C LYS A 128 -11.90 -16.20 -9.18
N GLN A 129 -13.02 -16.74 -8.69
CA GLN A 129 -14.06 -15.95 -8.03
C GLN A 129 -13.59 -15.39 -6.70
N LYS A 130 -12.88 -16.21 -5.89
CA LYS A 130 -12.26 -15.75 -4.63
C LYS A 130 -11.29 -14.59 -4.88
N LEU A 131 -10.48 -14.70 -5.93
CA LEU A 131 -9.52 -13.66 -6.30
C LEU A 131 -10.22 -12.36 -6.76
N SER A 132 -11.30 -12.48 -7.54
CA SER A 132 -12.13 -11.34 -7.93
C SER A 132 -12.77 -10.66 -6.72
N LEU A 133 -13.30 -11.46 -5.79
CA LEU A 133 -13.92 -10.99 -4.56
C LEU A 133 -12.91 -10.25 -3.67
N LEU A 134 -11.71 -10.82 -3.45
CA LEU A 134 -10.64 -10.21 -2.66
C LEU A 134 -10.23 -8.84 -3.23
N LYS A 135 -10.15 -8.71 -4.56
CA LYS A 135 -9.88 -7.42 -5.22
C LYS A 135 -10.99 -6.39 -4.97
N MET A 136 -12.25 -6.84 -5.03
CA MET A 136 -13.41 -5.99 -4.77
C MET A 136 -13.44 -5.52 -3.31
N LEU A 137 -13.23 -6.42 -2.36
CA LEU A 137 -13.16 -6.11 -0.92
C LEU A 137 -12.05 -5.11 -0.62
N ARG A 138 -10.85 -5.28 -1.19
CA ARG A 138 -9.75 -4.32 -1.01
C ARG A 138 -10.07 -2.95 -1.60
N LYS A 139 -10.72 -2.88 -2.77
CA LYS A 139 -11.15 -1.62 -3.38
C LYS A 139 -12.15 -0.88 -2.48
N ASN A 140 -13.07 -1.62 -1.86
CA ASN A 140 -14.12 -1.08 -0.99
C ASN A 140 -13.74 -1.14 0.50
N ARG A 141 -12.46 -1.35 0.82
CA ARG A 141 -11.95 -1.38 2.20
C ARG A 141 -12.43 -0.20 3.07
N PRO A 142 -12.47 1.07 2.62
CA PRO A 142 -12.93 2.19 3.45
C PRO A 142 -14.43 2.15 3.77
N ALA A 143 -15.21 1.27 3.14
CA ALA A 143 -16.62 1.08 3.48
C ALA A 143 -16.82 0.12 4.67
N PHE A 144 -15.77 -0.57 5.13
CA PHE A 144 -15.85 -1.48 6.27
C PHE A 144 -15.31 -0.80 7.51
N ALA A 145 -15.98 -1.01 8.64
CA ALA A 145 -15.47 -0.58 9.93
C ALA A 145 -14.20 -1.36 10.29
N ILE A 146 -13.17 -0.64 10.73
CA ILE A 146 -11.93 -1.20 11.27
C ILE A 146 -11.83 -0.82 12.74
N GLY A 147 -11.03 -1.54 13.53
CA GLY A 147 -10.92 -1.29 14.98
C GLY A 147 -10.58 0.16 15.35
N GLU A 148 -9.89 0.88 14.45
CA GLU A 148 -9.55 2.31 14.62
C GLU A 148 -10.62 3.27 14.06
N GLU A 149 -11.49 2.81 13.15
CA GLU A 149 -12.57 3.59 12.55
C GLU A 149 -13.91 2.82 12.68
N PRO A 150 -14.64 3.02 13.79
CA PRO A 150 -15.92 2.37 13.99
C PRO A 150 -16.97 2.86 12.98
N LEU A 151 -18.06 2.09 12.86
CA LEU A 151 -19.19 2.29 11.93
C LEU A 151 -19.74 3.72 11.85
N GLY A 152 -19.53 4.55 12.87
CA GLY A 152 -20.04 5.92 12.96
C GLY A 152 -19.51 6.94 11.93
N LYS A 153 -18.62 6.56 11.01
CA LYS A 153 -18.23 7.40 9.86
C LYS A 153 -19.09 7.19 8.61
N ILE A 154 -19.92 6.15 8.55
CA ILE A 154 -20.81 5.89 7.42
C ILE A 154 -22.09 6.71 7.60
N ARG A 155 -22.26 7.78 6.79
CA ARG A 155 -23.46 8.63 6.83
C ARG A 155 -24.72 7.80 6.54
N GLY A 156 -25.70 7.86 7.44
CA GLY A 156 -27.00 7.17 7.28
C GLY A 156 -27.06 5.77 7.88
N HIS A 157 -26.06 5.37 8.67
CA HIS A 157 -26.06 4.13 9.45
C HIS A 157 -25.94 4.41 10.95
N ASP A 158 -26.57 5.49 11.41
CA ASP A 158 -26.65 5.85 12.81
C ASP A 158 -27.57 4.85 13.52
N ILE A 159 -27.06 4.21 14.58
CA ILE A 159 -27.85 3.30 15.41
C ILE A 159 -28.47 4.14 16.53
N GLU A 160 -29.77 4.37 16.46
CA GLU A 160 -30.52 4.95 17.58
C GLU A 160 -30.82 3.84 18.60
N LEU A 161 -29.98 3.79 19.65
CA LEU A 161 -30.21 2.92 20.79
C LEU A 161 -31.13 3.63 21.79
N TYR A 162 -32.35 3.13 21.94
CA TYR A 162 -33.24 3.55 23.01
C TYR A 162 -33.19 2.51 24.13
N LEU A 163 -32.88 2.96 25.33
CA LEU A 163 -33.00 2.14 26.53
C LEU A 163 -34.48 2.14 26.94
N ASP A 164 -35.19 1.06 26.63
CA ASP A 164 -36.53 0.86 27.16
C ASP A 164 -36.41 0.61 28.68
N VAL A 165 -36.70 1.65 29.46
CA VAL A 165 -36.87 1.56 30.92
C VAL A 165 -38.27 1.07 31.29
N GLU A 166 -39.11 0.78 30.31
CA GLU A 166 -40.38 0.11 30.54
C GLU A 166 -40.14 -1.33 31.00
N ARG A 167 -40.79 -1.69 32.11
CA ARG A 167 -40.67 -3.04 32.65
C ARG A 167 -41.28 -3.99 31.61
N PRO A 168 -40.55 -5.04 31.15
CA PRO A 168 -40.88 -5.81 29.95
C PRO A 168 -42.22 -6.55 30.00
N TYR A 169 -42.86 -6.58 31.16
CA TYR A 169 -44.14 -7.26 31.36
C TYR A 169 -45.07 -6.42 32.25
N ALA A 170 -46.37 -6.49 31.92
CA ALA A 170 -47.46 -5.96 32.74
C ALA A 170 -47.36 -6.49 34.19
N PRO A 171 -47.79 -5.73 35.21
CA PRO A 171 -47.67 -6.12 36.63
C PRO A 171 -48.15 -7.54 36.95
N MET A 172 -49.17 -8.02 36.25
CA MET A 172 -49.78 -9.35 36.44
C MET A 172 -48.90 -10.51 35.93
N LEU A 173 -47.93 -10.24 35.06
CA LEU A 173 -46.98 -11.23 34.52
C LEU A 173 -45.62 -11.20 35.23
N ARG A 174 -45.47 -10.36 36.26
CA ARG A 174 -44.25 -10.30 37.06
C ARG A 174 -44.22 -11.51 37.97
N ARG A 175 -43.13 -12.30 37.88
CA ARG A 175 -42.87 -13.31 38.89
C ARG A 175 -42.69 -12.61 40.25
N PRO A 176 -43.18 -13.19 41.35
CA PRO A 176 -42.86 -12.68 42.68
C PRO A 176 -41.34 -12.61 42.84
N PRO A 177 -40.82 -11.64 43.61
CA PRO A 177 -39.40 -11.55 43.88
C PRO A 177 -38.88 -12.91 44.35
N TYR A 178 -37.72 -13.31 43.79
CA TYR A 178 -37.10 -14.57 44.14
C TYR A 178 -36.90 -14.61 45.66
N PRO A 179 -37.29 -15.68 46.37
CA PRO A 179 -37.15 -15.73 47.81
C PRO A 179 -35.68 -15.54 48.16
N GLU A 180 -35.37 -14.46 48.89
CA GLU A 180 -34.04 -14.24 49.44
C GLU A 180 -33.70 -15.46 50.31
N GLY A 181 -32.55 -16.07 50.02
CA GLY A 181 -32.12 -17.31 50.66
C GLY A 181 -32.20 -17.20 52.18
N LEU A 182 -32.69 -18.27 52.81
CA LEU A 182 -32.71 -18.42 54.25
C LEU A 182 -31.37 -17.94 54.83
N GLY A 183 -31.43 -16.93 55.69
CA GLY A 183 -30.30 -16.48 56.47
C GLY A 183 -29.68 -17.66 57.20
N THR A 184 -28.41 -17.92 56.91
CA THR A 184 -27.57 -18.75 57.78
C THR A 184 -27.30 -17.92 59.03
N THR A 185 -28.04 -18.22 60.09
CA THR A 185 -27.66 -17.85 61.46
C THR A 185 -26.36 -18.56 61.81
N ASN A 186 -25.33 -17.79 62.16
CA ASN A 186 -24.31 -18.11 63.16
C ASN A 186 -23.72 -16.81 63.69
#